data_AF-H8FN81-F1
#
_entry.id   AF-H8FN81-F1
#
_cell.length_a   1.000
_cell.length_b   1.000
_cell.length_c   1.000
_cell.angle_alpha   90.00
_cell.angle_beta   90.00
_cell.angle_gamma   90.00
#
_symmetry.space_group_name_H-M   'P 1'
#
loop_
_entity.id
_entity.type
_entity.pdbx_description
1 polymer ?
#
loop_
_entity_poly.entity_id
_entity_poly.type
_entity_poly.pdbx_seq_one_letter_code
_entity_poly.pdbx_strand_id
1 'polypeptide(L)'
;MNWSRVQIAVLLVLGLAAMVWATWPPSQVALNDHCEPQQGPPQLSATLYPGPFWRGQLDAIAAERSDLMAQPARRTRLEEESARQTGGIESRMNRLSRDETDDPAEKERREAAQQSTRMRRLAWLFLCETEIRQRQER
;
A
#
# COMPACT_ATOMS: atom_id res chain seq x y z
N MET A 1 1.15 -51.44 3.07
CA MET A 1 1.57 -50.02 2.95
C MET A 1 1.96 -49.54 4.34
N ASN A 2 3.23 -49.21 4.58
CA ASN A 2 3.72 -48.95 5.95
C ASN A 2 3.23 -47.60 6.46
N TRP A 3 2.42 -47.61 7.52
CA TRP A 3 1.83 -46.42 8.14
C TRP A 3 2.88 -45.35 8.50
N SER A 4 4.05 -45.76 9.00
CA SER A 4 5.16 -44.85 9.30
C SER A 4 5.70 -44.13 8.06
N ARG A 5 5.70 -44.75 6.87
CA ARG A 5 6.14 -44.09 5.63
C ARG A 5 5.15 -43.01 5.19
N VAL A 6 3.85 -43.24 5.41
CA VAL A 6 2.80 -42.25 5.13
C VAL A 6 2.93 -41.06 6.08
N GLN A 7 3.14 -41.29 7.38
CA GLN A 7 3.35 -40.22 8.35
C GLN A 7 4.59 -39.36 8.04
N ILE A 8 5.71 -40.01 7.67
CA ILE A 8 6.93 -39.29 7.27
C ILE A 8 6.68 -38.46 6.01
N ALA A 9 5.98 -39.01 5.01
CA ALA A 9 5.63 -38.28 3.80
C ALA A 9 4.74 -37.07 4.10
N VAL A 10 3.75 -37.21 4.98
CA VAL A 10 2.86 -36.11 5.40
C VAL A 10 3.66 -35.02 6.11
N LEU A 11 4.54 -35.37 7.05
CA LEU A 11 5.37 -34.40 7.76
C LEU A 11 6.34 -33.65 6.83
N LEU A 12 6.92 -34.35 5.85
CA LEU A 12 7.77 -33.73 4.84
C LEU A 12 7.00 -32.74 3.96
N VAL A 13 5.80 -33.12 3.50
CA VAL A 13 4.95 -32.24 2.69
C VAL A 13 4.52 -31.01 3.51
N LEU A 14 4.15 -31.20 4.78
CA LEU A 14 3.76 -30.10 5.66
C LEU A 14 4.93 -29.15 5.93
N GLY A 15 6.13 -29.69 6.17
CA GLY A 15 7.34 -28.91 6.38
C GLY A 15 7.74 -28.10 5.14
N LEU A 16 7.66 -28.70 3.95
CA LEU A 16 7.89 -28.00 2.68
C LEU A 16 6.86 -26.89 2.45
N ALA A 17 5.58 -27.17 2.70
CA ALA A 17 4.53 -26.17 2.56
C ALA A 17 4.73 -24.98 3.52
N ALA A 18 5.10 -25.24 4.77
CA ALA A 18 5.41 -24.20 5.75
C ALA A 18 6.63 -23.36 5.33
N MET A 19 7.66 -23.99 4.77
CA MET A 19 8.86 -23.29 4.31
C MET A 19 8.58 -22.40 3.09
N VAL A 20 7.77 -22.88 2.14
CA VAL A 20 7.32 -22.07 0.99
C VAL A 20 6.46 -20.90 1.45
N TRP A 21 5.54 -21.13 2.39
CA TRP A 21 4.70 -20.06 2.93
C TRP A 21 5.53 -18.99 3.67
N ALA A 22 6.52 -19.40 4.45
CA ALA A 22 7.40 -18.49 5.20
C ALA A 22 8.32 -17.64 4.29
N THR A 23 8.60 -18.11 3.07
CA THR A 23 9.49 -17.44 2.11
C THR A 23 8.73 -16.76 0.97
N TRP A 24 7.41 -16.78 1.01
CA TRP A 24 6.57 -16.17 -0.02
C TRP A 24 6.82 -14.65 -0.05
N PRO A 25 7.04 -14.05 -1.24
CA PRO A 25 7.20 -12.61 -1.36
C PRO A 25 6.00 -11.83 -0.77
N PRO A 26 6.25 -10.72 -0.07
CA PRO A 26 5.20 -9.93 0.55
C PRO A 26 4.24 -9.33 -0.50
N SER A 27 2.95 -9.31 -0.18
CA SER A 27 1.89 -8.73 -1.03
C SER A 27 1.81 -7.20 -0.97
N GLN A 28 2.55 -6.58 -0.06
CA GLN A 28 2.66 -5.13 0.10
C GLN A 28 4.05 -4.65 -0.30
N VAL A 29 4.17 -3.35 -0.55
CA VAL A 29 5.44 -2.71 -0.87
C VAL A 29 6.38 -2.83 0.33
N ALA A 30 7.41 -3.67 0.19
CA ALA A 30 8.36 -4.01 1.25
C ALA A 30 9.75 -3.46 0.91
N LEU A 31 9.79 -2.20 0.52
CA LEU A 31 10.98 -1.48 0.07
C LEU A 31 11.33 -0.35 1.05
N ASN A 32 12.62 -0.11 1.25
CA ASN A 32 13.13 1.03 2.01
C ASN A 32 13.24 2.29 1.11
N ASP A 33 13.66 3.42 1.68
CA ASP A 33 13.80 4.69 0.94
C ASP A 33 14.75 4.62 -0.28
N HIS A 34 15.59 3.58 -0.34
CA HIS A 34 16.58 3.33 -1.39
C HIS A 34 16.13 2.24 -2.37
N CYS A 35 14.85 1.86 -2.37
CA CYS A 35 14.28 0.86 -3.25
C CYS A 35 14.94 -0.53 -3.13
N GLU A 36 15.44 -0.84 -1.93
CA GLU A 36 15.95 -2.15 -1.54
C GLU A 36 14.95 -2.88 -0.64
N PRO A 37 14.94 -4.22 -0.64
CA PRO A 37 14.07 -4.98 0.23
C PRO A 37 14.30 -4.62 1.69
N GLN A 38 13.22 -4.40 2.43
CA GLN A 38 13.26 -4.14 3.86
C GLN A 38 13.87 -5.35 4.60
N GLN A 39 14.59 -5.09 5.70
CA GLN A 39 15.29 -6.13 6.45
C GLN A 39 14.35 -7.26 6.90
N GLY A 40 14.86 -8.49 6.95
CA GLY A 40 14.11 -9.67 7.41
C GLY A 40 13.54 -10.53 6.28
N PRO A 41 12.28 -11.00 6.38
CA PRO A 41 11.67 -11.88 5.36
C PRO A 41 11.71 -11.33 3.92
N PRO A 42 11.48 -10.03 3.65
CA PRO A 42 11.56 -9.48 2.30
C PRO A 42 12.96 -9.64 1.70
N GLN A 43 14.00 -9.39 2.49
CA GLN A 43 15.39 -9.56 2.05
C GLN A 43 15.72 -11.02 1.71
N LEU A 44 15.26 -11.99 2.51
CA LEU A 44 15.43 -13.41 2.22
C LEU A 44 14.67 -13.84 0.96
N SER A 45 13.45 -13.33 0.77
CA SER A 45 12.67 -13.63 -0.44
C SER A 45 13.30 -13.04 -1.70
N ALA A 46 13.89 -11.84 -1.60
CA ALA A 46 14.60 -11.19 -2.70
C ALA A 46 15.88 -11.93 -3.11
N THR A 47 16.56 -12.58 -2.17
CA THR A 47 17.77 -13.36 -2.46
C THR A 47 17.48 -14.78 -2.94
N LEU A 48 16.49 -15.47 -2.34
CA LEU A 48 16.10 -16.83 -2.73
C LEU A 48 15.31 -16.85 -4.05
N TYR A 49 14.45 -15.86 -4.26
CA TYR A 49 13.51 -15.82 -5.38
C TYR A 49 13.48 -14.41 -6.01
N PRO A 50 14.59 -13.94 -6.62
CA PRO A 50 14.69 -12.57 -7.12
C PRO A 50 13.61 -12.24 -8.16
N GLY A 51 13.41 -13.12 -9.15
CA GLY A 51 12.41 -12.91 -10.20
C GLY A 51 10.97 -12.69 -9.68
N PRO A 52 10.37 -13.66 -8.96
CA PRO A 52 9.00 -13.50 -8.47
C PRO A 52 8.89 -12.43 -7.36
N PHE A 53 9.93 -12.20 -6.56
CA PHE A 53 9.94 -11.11 -5.59
C PHE A 53 9.79 -9.75 -6.28
N TRP A 54 10.67 -9.45 -7.24
CA TRP A 54 10.66 -8.16 -7.92
C TRP A 54 9.40 -7.94 -8.76
N ARG A 55 8.84 -8.99 -9.37
CA ARG A 55 7.53 -8.92 -10.03
C ARG A 55 6.40 -8.61 -9.04
N GLY A 56 6.36 -9.31 -7.90
CA GLY A 56 5.37 -9.04 -6.87
C GLY A 56 5.48 -7.62 -6.29
N GLN A 57 6.69 -7.09 -6.16
CA GLN A 57 6.89 -5.69 -5.75
C GLN A 57 6.41 -4.69 -6.81
N LEU A 58 6.58 -4.96 -8.11
CA LEU A 58 6.01 -4.12 -9.16
C LEU A 58 4.48 -4.12 -9.11
N ASP A 59 3.85 -5.28 -8.89
CA ASP A 59 2.40 -5.39 -8.75
C ASP A 59 1.90 -4.64 -7.50
N ALA A 60 2.61 -4.78 -6.38
CA ALA A 60 2.29 -4.07 -5.14
C ALA A 60 2.44 -2.54 -5.29
N ILE A 61 3.49 -2.07 -5.97
CA ILE A 61 3.69 -0.65 -6.30
C ILE A 61 2.55 -0.14 -7.20
N ALA A 62 2.18 -0.91 -8.23
CA ALA A 62 1.08 -0.54 -9.12
C ALA A 62 -0.25 -0.44 -8.38
N ALA A 63 -0.51 -1.36 -7.45
CA ALA A 63 -1.69 -1.34 -6.59
C ALA A 63 -1.69 -0.11 -5.67
N GLU A 64 -0.60 0.15 -4.94
CA GLU A 64 -0.49 1.31 -4.04
C GLU A 64 -0.64 2.64 -4.80
N ARG A 65 -0.01 2.75 -5.97
CA ARG A 65 -0.15 3.92 -6.86
C ARG A 65 -1.61 4.11 -7.29
N SER A 66 -2.27 3.04 -7.69
CA SER A 66 -3.67 3.10 -8.12
C SER A 66 -4.60 3.53 -6.98
N ASP A 67 -4.35 3.08 -5.76
CA ASP A 67 -5.13 3.48 -4.59
C ASP A 67 -4.89 4.95 -4.25
N LEU A 68 -3.63 5.40 -4.21
CA LEU A 68 -3.27 6.80 -3.96
C LEU A 68 -3.87 7.76 -5.01
N MET A 69 -3.93 7.35 -6.28
CA MET A 69 -4.57 8.13 -7.35
C MET A 69 -6.10 8.06 -7.32
N ALA A 70 -6.70 6.98 -6.80
CA ALA A 70 -8.16 6.84 -6.70
C ALA A 70 -8.77 7.57 -5.49
N GLN A 71 -8.00 7.81 -4.44
CA GLN A 71 -8.42 8.55 -3.24
C GLN A 71 -9.05 9.94 -3.50
N PRO A 72 -8.55 10.82 -4.39
CA PRO A 72 -9.22 12.09 -4.69
C PRO A 72 -10.63 11.90 -5.27
N ALA A 73 -10.84 10.92 -6.14
CA ALA A 73 -12.15 10.66 -6.74
C ALA A 73 -13.18 10.10 -5.74
N ARG A 74 -12.73 9.39 -4.70
CA ARG A 74 -13.62 8.91 -3.62
C ARG A 74 -14.02 10.04 -2.68
N ARG A 75 -13.11 10.97 -2.36
CA ARG A 75 -13.45 12.13 -1.51
C ARG A 75 -14.45 13.07 -2.19
N THR A 76 -14.26 13.38 -3.47
CA THR A 76 -15.21 14.26 -4.19
C THR A 76 -16.61 13.64 -4.27
N ARG A 77 -16.73 12.33 -4.50
CA ARG A 77 -18.02 11.64 -4.49
C ARG A 77 -18.69 11.62 -3.12
N LEU A 78 -17.93 11.37 -2.06
CA LEU A 78 -18.46 11.40 -0.68
C LEU A 78 -18.85 12.81 -0.25
N GLU A 79 -18.13 13.84 -0.69
CA GLU A 79 -18.50 15.25 -0.49
C GLU A 79 -19.76 15.62 -1.26
N GLU A 80 -19.92 15.16 -2.50
CA GLU A 80 -21.15 15.36 -3.28
C GLU A 80 -22.35 14.61 -2.69
N GLU A 81 -22.18 13.36 -2.25
CA GLU A 81 -23.23 12.57 -1.61
C GLU A 81 -23.61 13.14 -0.24
N SER A 82 -22.62 13.54 0.57
CA SER A 82 -22.88 14.18 1.86
C SER A 82 -23.51 15.56 1.70
N ALA A 83 -23.09 16.39 0.73
CA ALA A 83 -23.73 17.67 0.41
C ALA A 83 -25.19 17.50 -0.03
N ARG A 84 -25.50 16.42 -0.77
CA ARG A 84 -26.88 16.09 -1.15
C ARG A 84 -27.72 15.62 0.04
N GLN A 85 -27.14 14.91 1.01
CA GLN A 85 -27.85 14.42 2.19
C GLN A 85 -28.00 15.47 3.30
N THR A 86 -26.99 16.30 3.54
CA THR A 86 -26.97 17.35 4.58
C THR A 86 -27.57 18.69 4.12
N GLY A 87 -27.68 18.92 2.80
CA GLY A 87 -28.22 20.15 2.20
C GLY A 87 -29.67 20.48 2.60
N GLY A 88 -30.45 19.51 3.09
CA GLY A 88 -31.82 19.73 3.56
C GLY A 88 -31.97 20.13 5.03
N ILE A 89 -31.01 19.80 5.90
CA ILE A 89 -31.18 19.92 7.38
C ILE A 89 -30.05 20.74 8.04
N GLU A 90 -28.80 20.73 7.54
CA GLU A 90 -27.68 21.45 8.18
C GLU A 90 -27.61 22.96 7.88
N SER A 91 -28.31 23.43 6.84
CA SER A 91 -28.10 24.79 6.27
C SER A 91 -28.40 25.93 7.27
N ARG A 92 -29.20 25.69 8.32
CA ARG A 92 -29.49 26.70 9.36
C ARG A 92 -28.69 26.54 10.65
N MET A 93 -28.13 25.37 10.95
CA MET A 93 -27.43 25.10 12.21
C MET A 93 -25.90 25.25 12.08
N ASN A 94 -25.36 25.02 10.88
CA ASN A 94 -23.92 25.19 10.61
C ASN A 94 -23.47 26.66 10.53
N ARG A 95 -24.42 27.61 10.50
CA ARG A 95 -24.09 29.05 10.44
C ARG A 95 -23.74 29.66 11.80
N LEU A 96 -24.03 28.95 12.92
CA LEU A 96 -23.66 29.38 14.28
C LEU A 96 -22.46 28.63 14.86
N SER A 97 -22.13 27.43 14.37
CA SER A 97 -21.01 26.62 14.89
C SER A 97 -19.71 26.76 14.10
N ARG A 98 -19.73 27.49 12.97
CA ARG A 98 -18.62 27.55 12.01
C ARG A 98 -17.80 28.85 12.07
N ASP A 99 -18.20 29.81 12.91
CA ASP A 99 -17.57 31.14 12.96
C ASP A 99 -16.46 31.30 14.01
N GLU A 100 -16.16 30.29 14.86
CA GLU A 100 -15.32 30.54 16.04
C GLU A 100 -14.03 29.71 16.18
N THR A 101 -13.59 28.83 15.26
CA THR A 101 -12.33 28.10 15.54
C THR A 101 -11.48 27.50 14.41
N ASP A 102 -11.89 27.55 13.13
CA ASP A 102 -11.01 27.07 12.04
C ASP A 102 -10.62 28.25 11.14
N ASP A 103 -9.46 28.83 11.41
CA ASP A 103 -8.84 29.82 10.53
C ASP A 103 -8.66 29.19 9.13
N PRO A 104 -9.25 29.74 8.05
CA PRO A 104 -9.14 29.17 6.70
C PRO A 104 -7.68 28.97 6.28
N ALA A 105 -6.76 29.79 6.80
CA ALA A 105 -5.33 29.64 6.58
C ALA A 105 -4.74 28.36 7.22
N GLU A 106 -5.24 27.90 8.37
CA GLU A 106 -4.81 26.62 8.96
C GLU A 106 -5.35 25.42 8.17
N LYS A 107 -6.60 25.50 7.69
CA LYS A 107 -7.20 24.45 6.88
C LYS A 107 -6.45 24.26 5.55
N GLU A 108 -6.16 25.35 4.85
CA GLU A 108 -5.36 25.31 3.61
C GLU A 108 -3.95 24.75 3.85
N ARG A 109 -3.30 25.10 4.96
CA ARG A 109 -1.98 24.55 5.34
C ARG A 109 -2.04 23.04 5.59
N ARG A 110 -3.07 22.54 6.27
CA ARG A 110 -3.26 21.11 6.53
C ARG A 110 -3.54 20.34 5.24
N GLU A 111 -4.35 20.89 4.34
CA GLU A 111 -4.62 20.30 3.04
C GLU A 111 -3.37 20.28 2.15
N ALA A 112 -2.61 21.37 2.09
CA ALA A 112 -1.34 21.45 1.38
C ALA A 112 -0.29 20.46 1.93
N ALA A 113 -0.20 20.33 3.26
CA ALA A 113 0.68 19.36 3.91
C ALA A 113 0.32 17.92 3.50
N GLN A 114 -0.96 17.55 3.55
CA GLN A 114 -1.43 16.22 3.13
C GLN A 114 -1.15 15.94 1.65
N GLN A 115 -1.33 16.93 0.77
CA GLN A 115 -1.01 16.79 -0.65
C GLN A 115 0.49 16.61 -0.86
N SER A 116 1.33 17.35 -0.15
CA SER A 116 2.79 17.24 -0.27
C SER A 116 3.32 15.85 0.14
N THR A 117 2.80 15.27 1.22
CA THR A 117 3.18 13.93 1.67
C THR A 117 2.78 12.86 0.67
N ARG A 118 1.59 12.99 0.07
CA ARG A 118 1.12 12.09 -0.99
C ARG A 118 1.98 12.17 -2.24
N MET A 119 2.29 13.38 -2.71
CA MET A 119 3.15 13.57 -3.87
C MET A 119 4.55 13.00 -3.63
N ARG A 120 5.10 13.16 -2.42
CA ARG A 120 6.37 12.54 -2.03
C ARG A 120 6.31 11.02 -2.07
N ARG A 121 5.23 10.41 -1.56
CA ARG A 121 5.05 8.95 -1.60
C ARG A 121 4.91 8.43 -3.03
N LEU A 122 4.14 9.12 -3.88
CA LEU A 122 4.00 8.79 -5.30
C LEU A 122 5.34 8.89 -6.05
N ALA A 123 6.10 9.96 -5.82
CA ALA A 123 7.42 10.13 -6.43
C ALA A 123 8.37 8.99 -6.03
N TRP A 124 8.35 8.60 -4.75
CA TRP A 124 9.13 7.46 -4.27
C TRP A 124 8.70 6.13 -4.92
N LEU A 125 7.40 5.87 -5.06
CA LEU A 125 6.89 4.68 -5.76
C LEU A 125 7.36 4.62 -7.22
N PHE A 126 7.33 5.75 -7.94
CA PHE A 126 7.82 5.82 -9.32
C PHE A 126 9.33 5.60 -9.43
N LEU A 127 10.11 6.18 -8.52
CA LEU A 127 11.56 5.95 -8.46
C LEU A 127 11.84 4.45 -8.32
N CYS A 128 11.22 3.80 -7.34
CA CYS A 128 11.41 2.37 -7.12
C CYS A 128 10.90 1.52 -8.27
N GLU A 129 9.79 1.87 -8.91
CA GLU A 129 9.31 1.17 -10.11
C GLU A 129 10.37 1.16 -11.22
N THR A 130 10.98 2.31 -11.50
CA THR A 130 12.02 2.42 -12.54
C THR A 130 13.27 1.63 -12.19
N GLU A 131 13.71 1.68 -10.93
CA GLU A 131 14.91 0.97 -10.49
C GLU A 131 14.72 -0.55 -10.52
N ILE A 132 13.56 -1.05 -10.10
CA ILE A 132 13.24 -2.47 -10.14
C ILE A 132 13.18 -2.97 -11.59
N ARG A 133 12.60 -2.19 -12.51
CA ARG A 133 12.60 -2.54 -13.94
C ARG A 133 14.00 -2.60 -14.52
N GLN A 134 14.86 -1.62 -14.21
CA GLN A 134 16.26 -1.64 -14.63
C GLN A 134 17.03 -2.85 -14.07
N ARG A 135 16.73 -3.28 -12.84
CA ARG A 135 17.33 -4.49 -12.24
C ARG A 135 16.87 -5.78 -12.93
N GLN A 136 15.67 -5.82 -13.51
CA GLN A 136 15.18 -7.00 -14.25
C GLN A 136 15.72 -7.10 -15.68
N GLU A 137 16.15 -5.97 -16.26
CA GLU A 137 16.73 -5.92 -17.61
C GLU A 137 18.24 -6.25 -17.64
N ARG A 138 18.91 -6.26 -16.48
CA ARG A 138 20.32 -6.68 -16.32
C ARG A 138 20.45 -8.16 -15.99
#